data_AF-O18140-F1
#
_entry.id   AF-O18140-F1
#
_cell.length_a   1.000
_cell.length_b   1.000
_cell.length_c   1.000
_cell.angle_alpha   90.00
_cell.angle_beta   90.00
_cell.angle_gamma   90.00
#
_symmetry.space_group_name_H-M   'P 1'
#
loop_
_entity.id
_entity.type
_entity.pdbx_description
1 polymer ?
#
loop_
_entity_poly.entity_id
_entity_poly.type
_entity_poly.pdbx_seq_one_letter_code
_entity_poly.pdbx_strand_id
1 'polypeptide(L)'
;MPVSLESPEAPLLKPNIFGFFRYLLRVSPYNCSRSNPIRFLFVIFSLLSFLALIFRAYWMFFQISSTILSLGWAERNLYAFISMESFSCVIALYRMTTVGSLEKFEQSLANLKRMRVTGYHESHDEYGKLRLKIFLLKTPIPVFFIATAIYLVVKQKIIVDTTTHNNWYYFFDAGVMALCAYVNFLFLPIHALIQNAIAREFHVFNEELEGASKNKELLNPAIFQTFADRQIKMFEYTNALTTRLMPFMSSAPFLILTALANVTFIFTNLGSLIDTYYYICMIGLMICCIIISSNLMYPPALVQEAMLHTSTVLMDDQYVHHSKDPQIYTTYRSMVDRSINNRTVNLVVQIFSVNRKNIERAYFVITNIVLLMTVFYNILDRLPVVN
;
A
#
# COMPACT_ATOMS: atom_id res chain seq x y z
N MET A 1 -4.52 -18.30 47.83
CA MET A 1 -4.26 -19.57 47.11
C MET A 1 -3.10 -19.32 46.15
N PRO A 2 -2.04 -20.14 46.16
CA PRO A 2 -0.91 -19.94 45.26
C PRO A 2 -1.31 -20.36 43.85
N VAL A 3 -1.19 -19.45 42.88
CA VAL A 3 -1.41 -19.75 41.47
C VAL A 3 -0.17 -20.48 40.95
N SER A 4 -0.40 -21.69 40.47
CA SER A 4 0.55 -22.63 39.89
C SER A 4 1.36 -22.01 38.74
N LEU A 5 2.68 -21.98 38.91
CA LEU A 5 3.70 -21.74 37.89
C LEU A 5 4.04 -23.05 37.15
N GLU A 6 3.20 -23.49 36.21
CA GLU A 6 3.51 -24.55 35.22
C GLU A 6 2.74 -24.20 33.93
N SER A 7 3.36 -23.95 32.76
CA SER A 7 4.25 -24.83 31.99
C SER A 7 5.10 -24.04 30.98
N PRO A 8 6.22 -24.61 30.47
CA PRO A 8 7.13 -23.94 29.56
C PRO A 8 6.51 -23.72 28.18
N GLU A 9 6.76 -22.54 27.62
CA GLU A 9 6.34 -22.01 26.33
C GLU A 9 6.26 -23.05 25.19
N ALA A 10 5.05 -23.52 24.87
CA ALA A 10 4.80 -24.04 23.53
C ALA A 10 5.09 -22.89 22.54
N PRO A 11 5.91 -23.07 21.50
CA PRO A 11 6.14 -22.03 20.52
C PRO A 11 4.80 -21.73 19.85
N LEU A 12 4.19 -20.60 20.23
CA LEU A 12 2.99 -20.09 19.59
C LEU A 12 3.16 -20.20 18.08
N LEU A 13 2.27 -20.99 17.45
CA LEU A 13 2.27 -21.26 16.03
C LEU A 13 2.45 -19.91 15.32
N LYS A 14 3.58 -19.72 14.61
CA LYS A 14 3.89 -18.45 13.94
C LYS A 14 2.64 -18.04 13.16
N PRO A 15 2.07 -16.85 13.38
CA PRO A 15 0.80 -16.49 12.77
C PRO A 15 1.00 -16.53 11.27
N ASN A 16 0.28 -17.43 10.59
CA ASN A 16 0.35 -17.56 9.14
C ASN A 16 -0.49 -16.44 8.51
N ILE A 17 -0.02 -15.20 8.61
CA ILE A 17 -0.70 -13.98 8.14
C ILE A 17 -0.74 -14.00 6.62
N PHE A 18 0.42 -14.24 6.00
CA PHE A 18 0.60 -14.11 4.56
C PHE A 18 0.05 -15.30 3.78
N GLY A 19 -0.05 -16.49 4.37
CA GLY A 19 -0.59 -17.67 3.69
C GLY A 19 0.12 -17.95 2.36
N PHE A 20 -0.67 -18.14 1.30
CA PHE A 20 -0.14 -18.41 -0.03
C PHE A 20 0.69 -17.25 -0.61
N PHE A 21 0.53 -15.99 -0.17
CA PHE A 21 1.36 -14.89 -0.66
C PHE A 21 2.83 -15.05 -0.26
N ARG A 22 3.10 -15.69 0.89
CA ARG A 22 4.46 -16.04 1.29
C ARG A 22 5.07 -17.07 0.35
N TYR A 23 4.28 -18.05 -0.08
CA TYR A 23 4.70 -19.04 -1.06
C TYR A 23 5.00 -18.38 -2.42
N LEU A 24 4.10 -17.52 -2.90
CA LEU A 24 4.30 -16.76 -4.13
C LEU A 24 5.60 -15.93 -4.09
N LEU A 25 5.85 -15.21 -2.98
CA LEU A 25 7.10 -14.45 -2.82
C LEU A 25 8.33 -15.36 -2.75
N ARG A 26 8.24 -16.50 -2.08
CA ARG A 26 9.37 -17.44 -1.94
C ARG A 26 9.79 -18.05 -3.27
N VAL A 27 8.83 -18.35 -4.16
CA VAL A 27 9.05 -18.89 -5.50
C VAL A 27 9.35 -17.79 -6.52
N SER A 28 8.97 -16.54 -6.23
CA SER A 28 9.23 -15.41 -7.12
C SER A 28 10.74 -15.17 -7.36
N PRO A 29 11.11 -14.62 -8.52
CA PRO A 29 12.49 -14.24 -8.83
C PRO A 29 12.97 -13.02 -8.01
N TYR A 30 12.16 -12.51 -7.07
CA TYR A 30 12.50 -11.43 -6.14
C TYR A 30 12.94 -11.94 -4.76
N ASN A 31 13.00 -13.26 -4.53
CA ASN A 31 13.41 -13.84 -3.24
C ASN A 31 14.92 -13.76 -2.99
N CYS A 32 15.41 -12.56 -2.69
CA CYS A 32 16.83 -12.27 -2.46
C CYS A 32 17.33 -12.63 -1.04
N SER A 33 16.64 -13.53 -0.33
CA SER A 33 17.04 -13.99 1.01
C SER A 33 18.44 -14.62 1.00
N ARG A 34 19.21 -14.42 2.08
CA ARG A 34 20.52 -15.05 2.29
C ARG A 34 20.46 -16.58 2.30
N SER A 35 19.31 -17.15 2.65
CA SER A 35 19.10 -18.61 2.71
C SER A 35 18.90 -19.25 1.33
N ASN A 36 18.77 -18.46 0.26
CA ASN A 36 18.49 -18.97 -1.07
C ASN A 36 19.80 -19.28 -1.81
N PRO A 37 20.07 -20.53 -2.23
CA PRO A 37 21.32 -20.89 -2.91
C PRO A 37 21.49 -20.14 -4.24
N ILE A 38 20.39 -19.76 -4.89
CA ILE A 38 20.39 -19.10 -6.20
C ILE A 38 20.19 -17.58 -6.06
N ARG A 39 20.51 -17.02 -4.88
CA ARG A 39 20.33 -15.60 -4.56
C ARG A 39 20.94 -14.69 -5.62
N PHE A 40 22.11 -15.03 -6.17
CA PHE A 40 22.79 -14.18 -7.15
C PHE A 40 21.95 -13.95 -8.42
N LEU A 41 21.27 -14.99 -8.95
CA LEU A 41 20.38 -14.83 -10.11
C LEU A 41 19.19 -13.93 -9.79
N PHE A 42 18.63 -14.03 -8.59
CA PHE A 42 17.48 -13.21 -8.18
C PHE A 42 17.86 -11.76 -7.89
N VAL A 43 19.08 -11.52 -7.43
CA VAL A 43 19.65 -10.15 -7.33
C VAL A 43 19.85 -9.57 -8.72
N ILE A 44 20.42 -10.34 -9.67
CA ILE A 44 20.57 -9.91 -11.06
C ILE A 44 19.19 -9.63 -11.68
N PHE A 45 18.21 -10.53 -11.48
CA PHE A 45 16.84 -10.31 -11.97
C PHE A 45 16.23 -9.03 -11.38
N SER A 46 16.37 -8.81 -10.07
CA SER A 46 15.85 -7.59 -9.43
C SER A 46 16.51 -6.32 -9.99
N LEU A 47 17.81 -6.38 -10.28
CA LEU A 47 18.56 -5.28 -10.91
C LEU A 47 18.10 -5.05 -12.37
N LEU A 48 17.92 -6.13 -13.14
CA LEU A 48 17.40 -6.04 -14.51
C LEU A 48 15.97 -5.48 -14.54
N SER A 49 15.11 -5.91 -13.62
CA SER A 49 13.76 -5.36 -13.44
C SER A 49 13.79 -3.87 -13.12
N PHE A 50 14.66 -3.46 -12.19
CA PHE A 50 14.89 -2.06 -11.84
C PHE A 50 15.31 -1.23 -13.06
N LEU A 51 16.30 -1.71 -13.81
CA LEU A 51 16.81 -1.03 -15.01
C LEU A 51 15.77 -0.97 -16.13
N ALA A 52 15.01 -2.05 -16.35
CA ALA A 52 13.99 -2.11 -17.39
C ALA A 52 12.83 -1.14 -17.12
N LEU A 53 12.42 -0.98 -15.85
CA LEU A 53 11.36 -0.05 -15.46
C LEU A 53 11.82 1.42 -15.59
N ILE A 54 13.03 1.76 -15.13
CA ILE A 54 13.59 3.10 -15.36
C ILE A 54 13.71 3.37 -16.87
N PHE A 55 14.23 2.40 -17.62
CA PHE A 55 14.43 2.57 -19.06
C PHE A 55 13.10 2.78 -19.79
N ARG A 56 12.05 2.02 -19.45
CA ARG A 56 10.69 2.24 -19.98
C ARG A 56 10.20 3.65 -19.65
N ALA A 57 10.33 4.09 -18.39
CA ALA A 57 9.89 5.43 -18.00
C ALA A 57 10.65 6.52 -18.76
N TYR A 58 11.97 6.40 -18.87
CA TYR A 58 12.82 7.30 -19.65
C TYR A 58 12.40 7.33 -21.12
N TRP A 59 12.23 6.16 -21.74
CA TRP A 59 11.86 6.07 -23.15
C TRP A 59 10.48 6.69 -23.40
N MET A 60 9.51 6.39 -22.54
CA MET A 60 8.18 7.01 -22.61
C MET A 60 8.29 8.53 -22.47
N PHE A 61 8.96 9.07 -21.45
CA PHE A 61 9.00 10.53 -21.26
C PHE A 61 9.76 11.29 -22.35
N PHE A 62 10.86 10.73 -22.86
CA PHE A 62 11.84 11.50 -23.66
C PHE A 62 11.98 11.04 -25.12
N GLN A 63 11.69 9.78 -25.44
CA GLN A 63 11.88 9.26 -26.81
C GLN A 63 10.58 9.23 -27.62
N ILE A 64 9.43 9.22 -26.95
CA ILE A 64 8.13 9.29 -27.62
C ILE A 64 7.67 10.74 -27.68
N SER A 65 7.74 11.34 -28.87
CA SER A 65 7.20 12.67 -29.13
C SER A 65 5.68 12.61 -29.30
N SER A 66 4.97 13.44 -28.55
CA SER A 66 3.51 13.58 -28.61
C SER A 66 3.12 15.01 -28.27
N THR A 67 2.11 15.56 -28.95
CA THR A 67 1.59 16.91 -28.66
C THR A 67 0.95 16.95 -27.27
N ILE A 68 1.13 18.05 -26.54
CA ILE A 68 0.61 18.19 -25.17
C ILE A 68 -0.91 17.99 -25.17
N LEU A 69 -1.42 17.22 -24.20
CA LEU A 69 -2.84 16.86 -24.05
C LEU A 69 -3.42 16.02 -25.20
N SER A 70 -2.59 15.48 -26.11
CA SER A 70 -3.04 14.46 -27.07
C SER A 70 -3.24 13.09 -26.41
N LEU A 71 -3.86 12.17 -27.14
CA LEU A 71 -3.98 10.76 -26.73
C LEU A 71 -2.59 10.17 -26.47
N GLY A 72 -1.65 10.37 -27.39
CA GLY A 72 -0.30 9.89 -27.22
C GLY A 72 0.41 10.44 -25.98
N TRP A 73 0.21 11.72 -25.66
CA TRP A 73 0.83 12.34 -24.49
C TRP A 73 0.27 11.78 -23.18
N ALA A 74 -1.04 11.61 -23.10
CA ALA A 74 -1.68 11.08 -21.90
C ALA A 74 -1.33 9.59 -21.70
N GLU A 75 -1.32 8.79 -22.76
CA GLU A 75 -0.97 7.37 -22.71
C GLU A 75 0.49 7.15 -22.31
N ARG A 76 1.39 7.93 -22.90
CA ARG A 76 2.81 7.95 -22.57
C ARG A 76 3.05 8.26 -21.10
N ASN A 77 2.41 9.30 -20.57
CA ASN A 77 2.51 9.67 -19.16
C ASN A 77 1.95 8.57 -18.25
N LEU A 78 0.77 8.04 -18.57
CA LEU A 78 0.15 6.92 -17.84
C LEU A 78 1.16 5.78 -17.64
N TYR A 79 1.74 5.28 -18.74
CA TYR A 79 2.67 4.15 -18.69
C TYR A 79 3.99 4.48 -18.02
N ALA A 80 4.52 5.69 -18.22
CA ALA A 80 5.74 6.12 -17.57
C ALA A 80 5.57 6.19 -16.04
N PHE A 81 4.48 6.78 -15.56
CA PHE A 81 4.19 6.88 -14.13
C PHE A 81 3.89 5.53 -13.48
N ILE A 82 3.15 4.63 -14.16
CA ILE A 82 2.98 3.24 -13.71
C ILE A 82 4.33 2.54 -13.58
N SER A 83 5.24 2.75 -14.54
CA SER A 83 6.55 2.13 -14.51
C SER A 83 7.41 2.63 -13.34
N MET A 84 7.38 3.93 -13.05
CA MET A 84 8.07 4.53 -11.90
C MET A 84 7.47 4.09 -10.54
N GLU A 85 6.15 3.88 -10.49
CA GLU A 85 5.50 3.29 -9.31
C GLU A 85 5.96 1.84 -9.11
N SER A 86 5.91 1.03 -10.17
CA SER A 86 6.32 -0.37 -10.12
C SER A 86 7.79 -0.51 -9.76
N PHE A 87 8.62 0.42 -10.23
CA PHE A 87 10.02 0.54 -9.82
C PHE A 87 10.17 0.71 -8.31
N SER A 88 9.35 1.57 -7.70
CA SER A 88 9.33 1.77 -6.24
C SER A 88 8.92 0.46 -5.52
N CYS A 89 7.98 -0.29 -6.09
CA CYS A 89 7.59 -1.62 -5.59
C CYS A 89 8.73 -2.66 -5.70
N VAL A 90 9.53 -2.67 -6.77
CA VAL A 90 10.70 -3.57 -6.89
C VAL A 90 11.70 -3.29 -5.78
N ILE A 91 12.01 -2.02 -5.49
CA ILE A 91 12.92 -1.65 -4.39
C ILE A 91 12.35 -2.14 -3.05
N ALA A 92 11.05 -1.97 -2.83
CA ALA A 92 10.39 -2.41 -1.61
C ALA A 92 10.42 -3.94 -1.45
N LEU A 93 10.14 -4.70 -2.52
CA LEU A 93 10.24 -6.16 -2.54
C LEU A 93 11.67 -6.63 -2.25
N TYR A 94 12.66 -6.05 -2.92
CA TYR A 94 14.07 -6.37 -2.71
C TYR A 94 14.49 -6.17 -1.26
N ARG A 95 14.15 -5.01 -0.65
CA ARG A 95 14.44 -4.74 0.76
C ARG A 95 13.72 -5.72 1.70
N MET A 96 12.47 -6.04 1.38
CA MET A 96 11.65 -6.95 2.18
C MET A 96 12.21 -8.37 2.21
N THR A 97 12.68 -8.89 1.07
CA THR A 97 13.21 -10.26 0.95
C THR A 97 14.66 -10.38 1.41
N THR A 98 15.51 -9.39 1.17
CA THR A 98 16.91 -9.41 1.62
C THR A 98 17.08 -9.37 3.13
N VAL A 99 16.22 -8.62 3.84
CA VAL A 99 16.30 -8.41 5.30
C VAL A 99 15.50 -9.46 6.09
N GLY A 100 14.72 -10.29 5.41
CA GLY A 100 13.78 -11.22 6.05
C GLY A 100 12.66 -10.49 6.81
N SER A 101 12.18 -9.37 6.26
CA SER A 101 11.28 -8.45 6.98
C SER A 101 9.95 -9.11 7.35
N LEU A 102 9.45 -10.06 6.56
CA LEU A 102 8.18 -10.74 6.82
C LEU A 102 8.23 -11.67 8.03
N GLU A 103 9.33 -12.40 8.21
CA GLU A 103 9.49 -13.31 9.34
C GLU A 103 9.65 -12.54 10.64
N LYS A 104 10.44 -11.45 10.59
CA LYS A 104 10.56 -10.50 11.69
C LYS A 104 9.21 -9.88 12.04
N PHE A 105 8.40 -9.53 11.04
CA PHE A 105 7.05 -8.99 11.26
C PHE A 105 6.12 -10.01 11.94
N GLU A 106 6.06 -11.26 11.46
CA GLU A 106 5.26 -12.31 12.09
C GLU A 106 5.70 -12.58 13.53
N GLN A 107 7.02 -12.58 13.81
CA GLN A 107 7.56 -12.71 15.16
C GLN A 107 7.19 -11.54 16.06
N SER A 108 7.35 -10.30 15.58
CA SER A 108 6.95 -9.10 16.32
C SER A 108 5.45 -9.11 16.63
N LEU A 109 4.61 -9.50 15.68
CA LEU A 109 3.16 -9.61 15.91
C LEU A 109 2.83 -10.76 16.88
N ALA A 110 3.49 -11.91 16.77
CA ALA A 110 3.30 -13.00 17.74
C ALA A 110 3.66 -12.56 19.17
N ASN A 111 4.72 -11.76 19.34
CA ASN A 111 5.10 -11.19 20.62
C ASN A 111 4.05 -10.19 21.13
N LEU A 112 3.46 -9.36 20.28
CA LEU A 112 2.34 -8.49 20.66
C LEU A 112 1.13 -9.29 21.13
N LYS A 113 0.79 -10.36 20.40
CA LYS A 113 -0.34 -11.23 20.74
C LYS A 113 -0.19 -11.92 22.09
N ARG A 114 1.04 -12.23 22.52
CA ARG A 114 1.34 -12.76 23.87
C ARG A 114 0.98 -11.78 24.99
N MET A 115 0.92 -10.48 24.71
CA MET A 115 0.58 -9.44 25.68
C MET A 115 -0.92 -9.13 25.74
N ARG A 116 -1.75 -9.83 24.95
CA ARG A 116 -3.21 -9.65 24.97
C ARG A 116 -3.81 -10.20 26.27
N VAL A 117 -4.91 -9.58 26.70
CA VAL A 117 -5.72 -10.12 27.81
C VAL A 117 -6.45 -11.37 27.34
N THR A 118 -6.96 -11.34 26.10
CA THR A 118 -7.64 -12.47 25.48
C THR A 118 -6.74 -13.18 24.45
N GLY A 119 -6.63 -14.49 24.58
CA GLY A 119 -5.70 -15.28 23.78
C GLY A 119 -6.04 -15.35 22.28
N TYR A 120 -7.33 -15.27 21.93
CA TYR A 120 -7.78 -15.41 20.54
C TYR A 120 -9.03 -14.57 20.25
N HIS A 121 -8.98 -13.85 19.13
CA HIS A 121 -10.10 -13.09 18.57
C HIS A 121 -10.41 -13.62 17.18
N GLU A 122 -11.48 -14.40 17.00
CA GLU A 122 -11.81 -15.03 15.72
C GLU A 122 -11.91 -14.01 14.57
N SER A 123 -12.58 -12.88 14.80
CA SER A 123 -12.76 -11.80 13.82
C SER A 123 -11.44 -11.17 13.34
N HIS A 124 -10.45 -11.06 14.23
CA HIS A 124 -9.20 -10.35 13.98
C HIS A 124 -8.03 -11.28 13.62
N ASP A 125 -8.01 -12.50 14.15
CA ASP A 125 -6.92 -13.45 14.01
C ASP A 125 -7.11 -14.37 12.80
N GLU A 126 -8.33 -14.51 12.28
CA GLU A 126 -8.55 -15.19 11.01
C GLU A 126 -8.20 -14.29 9.82
N TYR A 127 -7.11 -14.65 9.13
CA TYR A 127 -6.65 -13.96 7.92
C TYR A 127 -7.20 -14.58 6.62
N GLY A 128 -7.90 -15.72 6.66
CA GLY A 128 -8.36 -16.44 5.47
C GLY A 128 -9.27 -15.60 4.56
N LYS A 129 -10.35 -15.05 5.12
CA LYS A 129 -11.29 -14.18 4.40
C LYS A 129 -10.61 -12.91 3.88
N LEU A 130 -9.71 -12.31 4.67
CA LEU A 130 -8.96 -11.11 4.27
C LEU A 130 -8.01 -11.40 3.11
N ARG A 131 -7.28 -12.52 3.15
CA ARG A 131 -6.40 -12.96 2.06
C ARG A 131 -7.17 -13.17 0.76
N LEU A 132 -8.32 -13.85 0.83
CA LEU A 132 -9.16 -14.08 -0.34
C LEU A 132 -9.68 -12.76 -0.92
N LYS A 133 -10.17 -11.85 -0.06
CA LYS A 133 -10.63 -10.51 -0.48
C LYS A 133 -9.51 -9.72 -1.16
N ILE A 134 -8.32 -9.70 -0.57
CA ILE A 134 -7.15 -9.02 -1.14
C ILE A 134 -6.77 -9.66 -2.47
N PHE A 135 -6.73 -10.98 -2.57
CA PHE A 135 -6.43 -11.68 -3.81
C PHE A 135 -7.38 -11.29 -4.94
N LEU A 136 -8.69 -11.44 -4.72
CA LEU A 136 -9.72 -11.13 -5.71
C LEU A 136 -9.67 -9.66 -6.14
N LEU A 137 -9.37 -8.74 -5.21
CA LEU A 137 -9.22 -7.33 -5.51
C LEU A 137 -7.96 -7.03 -6.34
N LYS A 138 -6.92 -7.88 -6.30
CA LYS A 138 -5.67 -7.68 -7.06
C LYS A 138 -5.59 -8.46 -8.35
N THR A 139 -6.39 -9.51 -8.53
CA THR A 139 -6.48 -10.27 -9.80
C THR A 139 -6.73 -9.39 -11.04
N PRO A 140 -7.53 -8.31 -11.01
CA PRO A 140 -7.71 -7.46 -12.18
C PRO A 140 -6.42 -6.82 -12.72
N ILE A 141 -5.42 -6.58 -11.86
CA ILE A 141 -4.16 -5.93 -12.24
C ILE A 141 -3.42 -6.71 -13.34
N PRO A 142 -3.02 -7.98 -13.14
CA PRO A 142 -2.39 -8.76 -14.19
C PRO A 142 -3.28 -8.91 -15.42
N VAL A 143 -4.60 -9.07 -15.26
CA VAL A 143 -5.52 -9.25 -16.39
C VAL A 143 -5.49 -8.05 -17.34
N PHE A 144 -5.70 -6.84 -16.82
CA PHE A 144 -5.79 -5.65 -17.68
C PHE A 144 -4.44 -5.17 -18.20
N PHE A 145 -3.36 -5.31 -17.42
CA PHE A 145 -2.02 -4.98 -17.89
C PHE A 145 -1.58 -5.92 -19.02
N ILE A 146 -1.81 -7.23 -18.87
CA ILE A 146 -1.45 -8.22 -19.90
C ILE A 146 -2.36 -8.06 -21.13
N ALA A 147 -3.65 -7.84 -20.95
CA ALA A 147 -4.57 -7.59 -22.08
C ALA A 147 -4.14 -6.36 -22.89
N THR A 148 -3.77 -5.26 -22.21
CA THR A 148 -3.24 -4.05 -22.84
C THR A 148 -1.94 -4.34 -23.59
N ALA A 149 -1.00 -5.07 -22.96
CA ALA A 149 0.26 -5.43 -23.56
C ALA A 149 0.09 -6.29 -24.82
N ILE A 150 -0.79 -7.30 -24.77
CA ILE A 150 -1.10 -8.15 -25.93
C ILE A 150 -1.71 -7.34 -27.05
N TYR A 151 -2.67 -6.45 -26.76
CA TYR A 151 -3.27 -5.60 -27.78
C TYR A 151 -2.23 -4.74 -28.49
N LEU A 152 -1.37 -4.05 -27.74
CA LEU A 152 -0.31 -3.20 -28.30
C LEU A 152 0.68 -3.99 -29.16
N VAL A 153 1.07 -5.21 -28.73
CA VAL A 153 1.94 -6.10 -29.51
C VAL A 153 1.27 -6.55 -30.80
N VAL A 154 0.00 -6.98 -30.74
CA VAL A 154 -0.75 -7.44 -31.93
C VAL A 154 -0.90 -6.31 -32.95
N LYS A 155 -1.09 -5.08 -32.48
CA LYS A 155 -1.15 -3.88 -33.33
C LYS A 155 0.23 -3.33 -33.72
N GLN A 156 1.32 -3.92 -33.23
CA GLN A 156 2.69 -3.44 -33.42
C GLN A 156 2.88 -1.96 -33.05
N LYS A 157 2.19 -1.53 -31.99
CA LYS A 157 2.23 -0.15 -31.49
C LYS A 157 2.84 -0.10 -30.10
N ILE A 158 3.54 0.99 -29.82
CA ILE A 158 4.03 1.30 -28.47
C ILE A 158 2.95 2.03 -27.69
N ILE A 159 2.40 3.07 -28.33
CA ILE A 159 1.19 3.77 -27.92
C ILE A 159 0.27 3.98 -29.14
N VAL A 160 -1.03 4.18 -28.94
CA VAL A 160 -2.02 4.21 -30.04
C VAL A 160 -1.70 5.28 -31.10
N ASP A 161 -1.17 6.40 -30.65
CA ASP A 161 -0.87 7.62 -31.42
C ASP A 161 0.58 7.68 -31.95
N THR A 162 1.33 6.57 -31.93
CA THR A 162 2.70 6.53 -32.48
C THR A 162 2.78 5.88 -33.86
N THR A 163 3.56 6.52 -34.73
CA THR A 163 4.00 5.98 -36.03
C THR A 163 5.36 5.26 -35.93
N THR A 164 5.92 5.11 -34.72
CA THR A 164 7.29 4.65 -34.53
C THR A 164 7.43 3.14 -34.78
N HIS A 165 8.13 2.79 -35.87
CA HIS A 165 8.38 1.42 -36.34
C HIS A 165 9.53 0.69 -35.63
N ASN A 166 9.87 1.02 -34.38
CA ASN A 166 10.96 0.32 -33.69
C ASN A 166 10.54 -1.09 -33.29
N ASN A 167 10.83 -2.06 -34.17
CA ASN A 167 10.32 -3.43 -34.09
C ASN A 167 10.62 -4.15 -32.77
N TRP A 168 11.71 -3.80 -32.09
CA TRP A 168 12.07 -4.46 -30.84
C TRP A 168 11.35 -3.87 -29.62
N TYR A 169 11.01 -2.58 -29.66
CA TYR A 169 10.56 -1.86 -28.46
C TYR A 169 9.15 -2.26 -28.05
N TYR A 170 8.22 -2.53 -28.99
CA TYR A 170 6.87 -2.95 -28.60
C TYR A 170 6.87 -4.31 -27.88
N PHE A 171 7.79 -5.23 -28.23
CA PHE A 171 7.97 -6.49 -27.50
C PHE A 171 8.60 -6.26 -26.12
N PHE A 172 9.62 -5.40 -26.05
CA PHE A 172 10.22 -5.00 -24.79
C PHE A 172 9.19 -4.35 -23.86
N ASP A 173 8.40 -3.40 -24.36
CA ASP A 173 7.37 -2.70 -23.61
C ASP A 173 6.34 -3.67 -23.05
N ALA A 174 5.85 -4.62 -23.84
CA ALA A 174 4.93 -5.64 -23.37
C ALA A 174 5.52 -6.50 -22.24
N GLY A 175 6.80 -6.88 -22.37
CA GLY A 175 7.53 -7.59 -21.30
C GLY A 175 7.61 -6.77 -20.01
N VAL A 176 7.93 -5.49 -20.11
CA VAL A 176 7.98 -4.59 -18.94
C VAL A 176 6.58 -4.31 -18.38
N MET A 177 5.54 -4.28 -19.20
CA MET A 177 4.15 -4.11 -18.72
C MET A 177 3.72 -5.32 -17.89
N ALA A 178 4.01 -6.53 -18.38
CA ALA A 178 3.78 -7.76 -17.64
C ALA A 178 4.59 -7.77 -16.33
N LEU A 179 5.82 -7.23 -16.35
CA LEU A 179 6.64 -7.06 -15.15
C LEU A 179 6.01 -6.09 -14.14
N CYS A 180 5.51 -4.93 -14.57
CA CYS A 180 4.77 -3.98 -13.73
C CYS A 180 3.60 -4.69 -13.03
N ALA A 181 2.84 -5.46 -13.80
CA ALA A 181 1.68 -6.18 -13.30
C ALA A 181 2.07 -7.24 -12.27
N TYR A 182 3.11 -8.02 -12.56
CA TYR A 182 3.62 -9.07 -11.67
C TYR A 182 4.16 -8.49 -10.35
N VAL A 183 4.94 -7.42 -10.42
CA VAL A 183 5.49 -6.73 -9.25
C VAL A 183 4.39 -6.18 -8.35
N ASN A 184 3.40 -5.50 -8.93
CA ASN A 184 2.25 -4.97 -8.19
C ASN A 184 1.42 -6.09 -7.57
N PHE A 185 1.14 -7.15 -8.33
CA PHE A 185 0.40 -8.31 -7.84
C PHE A 185 1.11 -9.02 -6.67
N LEU A 186 2.44 -9.00 -6.66
CA LEU A 186 3.22 -9.60 -5.59
C LEU A 186 3.32 -8.71 -4.35
N PHE A 187 3.61 -7.41 -4.54
CA PHE A 187 3.90 -6.49 -3.44
C PHE A 187 2.65 -6.02 -2.71
N LEU A 188 1.61 -5.58 -3.44
CA LEU A 188 0.45 -4.92 -2.87
C LEU A 188 -0.30 -5.78 -1.84
N PRO A 189 -0.58 -7.08 -2.10
CA PRO A 189 -1.21 -7.93 -1.08
C PRO A 189 -0.43 -8.01 0.22
N ILE A 190 0.91 -8.10 0.13
CA ILE A 190 1.77 -8.23 1.30
C ILE A 190 1.77 -6.91 2.07
N HIS A 191 1.90 -5.78 1.38
CA HIS A 191 1.80 -4.45 1.98
C HIS A 191 0.47 -4.27 2.72
N ALA A 192 -0.65 -4.60 2.07
CA ALA A 192 -1.97 -4.50 2.67
C ALA A 192 -2.14 -5.43 3.89
N LEU A 193 -1.64 -6.67 3.81
CA LEU A 193 -1.74 -7.63 4.92
C LEU A 193 -0.94 -7.17 6.15
N ILE A 194 0.27 -6.63 5.96
CA ILE A 194 1.07 -6.07 7.07
C ILE A 194 0.29 -4.97 7.78
N GLN A 195 -0.21 -3.99 7.04
CA GLN A 195 -0.90 -2.84 7.63
C GLN A 195 -2.23 -3.24 8.26
N ASN A 196 -3.02 -4.11 7.61
CA ASN A 196 -4.25 -4.63 8.20
C ASN A 196 -4.00 -5.46 9.46
N ALA A 197 -2.91 -6.22 9.53
CA ALA A 197 -2.55 -6.97 10.73
C ALA A 197 -2.25 -6.05 11.92
N ILE A 198 -1.55 -4.93 11.69
CA ILE A 198 -1.32 -3.90 12.71
C ILE A 198 -2.63 -3.22 13.11
N ALA A 199 -3.44 -2.79 12.14
CA ALA A 199 -4.72 -2.13 12.42
C ALA A 199 -5.64 -3.03 13.24
N ARG A 200 -5.72 -4.31 12.89
CA ARG A 200 -6.46 -5.33 13.67
C ARG A 200 -5.93 -5.48 15.09
N GLU A 201 -4.63 -5.39 15.31
CA GLU A 201 -4.06 -5.42 16.66
C GLU A 201 -4.49 -4.20 17.48
N PHE A 202 -4.53 -3.00 16.87
CA PHE A 202 -5.08 -1.80 17.52
C PHE A 202 -6.58 -1.94 17.82
N HIS A 203 -7.36 -2.55 16.93
CA HIS A 203 -8.77 -2.82 17.21
C HIS A 203 -8.93 -3.76 18.41
N VAL A 204 -8.22 -4.89 18.45
CA VAL A 204 -8.25 -5.81 19.59
C VAL A 204 -7.81 -5.10 20.88
N PHE A 205 -6.75 -4.28 20.82
CA PHE A 205 -6.30 -3.50 21.97
C PHE A 205 -7.40 -2.54 22.48
N ASN A 206 -8.08 -1.85 21.57
CA ASN A 206 -9.14 -0.91 21.92
C ASN A 206 -10.38 -1.62 22.51
N GLU A 207 -10.77 -2.77 21.96
CA GLU A 207 -11.86 -3.59 22.49
C GLU A 207 -11.55 -4.12 23.90
N GLU A 208 -10.33 -4.63 24.12
CA GLU A 208 -9.89 -5.10 25.44
C GLU A 208 -9.81 -3.94 26.45
N LEU A 209 -9.35 -2.77 26.02
CA LEU A 209 -9.27 -1.57 26.86
C LEU A 209 -10.66 -1.06 27.24
N GLU A 210 -11.60 -1.04 26.30
CA GLU A 210 -13.00 -0.67 26.55
C GLU A 210 -13.68 -1.69 27.48
N GLY A 211 -13.40 -2.98 27.33
CA GLY A 211 -13.87 -4.02 28.23
C GLY A 211 -13.33 -3.84 29.66
N ALA A 212 -12.02 -3.62 29.80
CA ALA A 212 -11.38 -3.36 31.09
C ALA A 212 -11.89 -2.07 31.76
N SER A 213 -12.17 -1.03 30.96
CA SER A 213 -12.82 0.20 31.41
C SER A 213 -14.20 -0.07 32.00
N LYS A 214 -15.07 -0.78 31.27
CA LYS A 214 -16.43 -1.15 31.72
C LYS A 214 -16.41 -1.98 33.02
N ASN A 215 -15.43 -2.86 33.16
CA ASN A 215 -15.24 -3.70 34.35
C ASN A 215 -14.53 -2.99 35.51
N LYS A 216 -14.11 -1.72 35.34
CA LYS A 216 -13.33 -0.94 36.30
C LYS A 216 -11.96 -1.56 36.66
N GLU A 217 -11.44 -2.43 35.80
CA GLU A 217 -10.14 -3.08 35.98
C GLU A 217 -8.98 -2.09 35.81
N LEU A 218 -9.20 -1.02 35.04
CA LEU A 218 -8.22 0.07 34.83
C LEU A 218 -7.93 0.89 36.10
N LEU A 219 -8.74 0.73 37.16
CA LEU A 219 -8.45 1.29 38.49
C LEU A 219 -7.34 0.53 39.22
N ASN A 220 -6.91 -0.63 38.72
CA ASN A 220 -5.74 -1.32 39.22
C ASN A 220 -4.49 -0.84 38.46
N PRO A 221 -3.53 -0.18 39.12
CA PRO A 221 -2.34 0.34 38.46
C PRO A 221 -1.52 -0.72 37.72
N ALA A 222 -1.48 -1.96 38.22
CA ALA A 222 -0.71 -3.04 37.57
C ALA A 222 -1.35 -3.49 36.24
N ILE A 223 -2.68 -3.57 36.19
CA ILE A 223 -3.41 -3.93 34.97
C ILE A 223 -3.27 -2.81 33.95
N PHE A 224 -3.46 -1.55 34.38
CA PHE A 224 -3.37 -0.41 33.49
C PHE A 224 -1.96 -0.22 32.92
N GLN A 225 -0.93 -0.46 33.73
CA GLN A 225 0.46 -0.45 33.27
C GLN A 225 0.70 -1.52 32.18
N THR A 226 0.11 -2.71 32.31
CA THR A 226 0.23 -3.77 31.29
C THR A 226 -0.34 -3.33 29.94
N PHE A 227 -1.48 -2.62 29.93
CA PHE A 227 -2.01 -2.00 28.72
C PHE A 227 -1.07 -0.92 28.16
N ALA A 228 -0.52 -0.06 29.02
CA ALA A 228 0.43 0.98 28.61
C ALA A 228 1.70 0.40 27.98
N ASP A 229 2.24 -0.69 28.53
CA ASP A 229 3.44 -1.36 28.02
C ASP A 229 3.18 -2.00 26.65
N ARG A 230 2.01 -2.65 26.47
CA ARG A 230 1.60 -3.18 25.16
C ARG A 230 1.41 -2.06 24.15
N GLN A 231 0.80 -0.94 24.56
CA GLN A 231 0.62 0.23 23.70
C GLN A 231 1.99 0.73 23.17
N ILE A 232 2.99 0.86 24.05
CA ILE A 232 4.36 1.25 23.66
C ILE A 232 4.91 0.31 22.59
N LYS A 233 4.80 -1.01 22.79
CA LYS A 233 5.27 -1.99 21.81
C LYS A 233 4.57 -1.87 20.46
N MET A 234 3.26 -1.62 20.46
CA MET A 234 2.49 -1.40 19.23
C MET A 234 2.96 -0.14 18.48
N PHE A 235 3.22 0.95 19.21
CA PHE A 235 3.82 2.17 18.64
C PHE A 235 5.23 1.92 18.10
N GLU A 236 6.11 1.26 18.85
CA GLU A 236 7.47 0.91 18.39
C GLU A 236 7.45 0.16 17.05
N TYR A 237 6.59 -0.86 16.92
CA TYR A 237 6.49 -1.64 15.69
C TYR A 237 5.88 -0.85 14.53
N THR A 238 4.85 -0.05 14.80
CA THR A 238 4.19 0.77 13.78
C THR A 238 5.13 1.86 13.27
N ASN A 239 5.83 2.54 14.17
CA ASN A 239 6.78 3.60 13.86
C ASN A 239 7.95 3.03 13.05
N ALA A 240 8.50 1.88 13.45
CA ALA A 240 9.55 1.20 12.70
C ALA A 240 9.11 0.80 11.28
N LEU A 241 7.86 0.34 11.11
CA LEU A 241 7.31 0.02 9.79
C LEU A 241 7.14 1.28 8.93
N THR A 242 6.54 2.33 9.48
CA THR A 242 6.33 3.63 8.82
C THR A 242 7.65 4.24 8.37
N THR A 243 8.66 4.30 9.23
CA THR A 243 9.99 4.82 8.86
C THR A 243 10.63 4.03 7.72
N ARG A 244 10.49 2.70 7.71
CA ARG A 244 11.02 1.85 6.62
C ARG A 244 10.29 2.06 5.29
N LEU A 245 8.98 2.30 5.34
CA LEU A 245 8.15 2.50 4.16
C LEU A 245 8.12 3.95 3.68
N MET A 246 8.60 4.91 4.48
CA MET A 246 8.50 6.35 4.18
C MET A 246 9.05 6.73 2.80
N PRO A 247 10.24 6.28 2.34
CA PRO A 247 10.72 6.62 0.99
C PRO A 247 9.80 6.11 -0.12
N PHE A 248 9.24 4.91 0.07
CA PHE A 248 8.31 4.28 -0.87
C PHE A 248 6.95 5.01 -0.88
N MET A 249 6.41 5.30 0.29
CA MET A 249 5.13 6.01 0.46
C MET A 249 5.20 7.48 0.03
N SER A 250 6.40 8.06 -0.02
CA SER A 250 6.60 9.41 -0.52
C SER A 250 6.36 9.51 -2.02
N SER A 251 6.83 8.54 -2.81
CA SER A 251 6.75 8.58 -4.27
C SER A 251 5.60 7.77 -4.87
N ALA A 252 5.42 6.51 -4.46
CA ALA A 252 4.56 5.56 -5.16
C ALA A 252 3.09 6.03 -5.24
N PRO A 253 2.44 6.52 -4.15
CA PRO A 253 1.08 7.05 -4.22
C PRO A 253 0.95 8.25 -5.18
N PHE A 254 1.94 9.14 -5.20
CA PHE A 254 1.92 10.28 -6.11
C PHE A 254 1.99 9.83 -7.57
N LEU A 255 2.93 8.94 -7.90
CA LEU A 255 3.11 8.41 -9.25
C LEU A 255 1.83 7.74 -9.77
N ILE A 256 1.20 6.88 -8.96
CA ILE A 256 -0.04 6.21 -9.39
C ILE A 256 -1.24 7.17 -9.47
N LEU A 257 -1.31 8.20 -8.63
CA LEU A 257 -2.36 9.22 -8.72
C LEU A 257 -2.19 10.07 -9.98
N THR A 258 -0.95 10.38 -10.40
CA THR A 258 -0.69 11.04 -11.68
C THR A 258 -1.02 10.13 -12.86
N ALA A 259 -0.70 8.84 -12.79
CA ALA A 259 -1.14 7.86 -13.78
C ALA A 259 -2.69 7.81 -13.87
N LEU A 260 -3.37 7.80 -12.72
CA LEU A 260 -4.83 7.83 -12.64
C LEU A 260 -5.41 9.07 -13.34
N ALA A 261 -4.85 10.26 -13.12
CA ALA A 261 -5.28 11.48 -13.79
C ALA A 261 -5.19 11.35 -15.33
N ASN A 262 -4.09 10.79 -15.83
CA ASN A 262 -3.88 10.63 -17.28
C ASN A 262 -4.88 9.62 -17.89
N VAL A 263 -5.09 8.45 -17.27
CA VAL A 263 -6.06 7.48 -17.81
C VAL A 263 -7.50 7.96 -17.70
N THR A 264 -7.86 8.69 -16.64
CA THR A 264 -9.19 9.31 -16.54
C THR A 264 -9.39 10.40 -17.59
N PHE A 265 -8.36 11.19 -17.90
CA PHE A 265 -8.41 12.16 -19.01
C PHE A 265 -8.62 11.47 -20.38
N ILE A 266 -7.91 10.37 -20.65
CA ILE A 266 -8.10 9.56 -21.87
C ILE A 266 -9.54 9.06 -21.97
N PHE A 267 -10.02 8.43 -20.90
CA PHE A 267 -11.37 7.87 -20.85
C PHE A 267 -12.46 8.94 -21.04
N THR A 268 -12.29 10.11 -20.43
CA THR A 268 -13.33 11.16 -20.44
C THR A 268 -13.41 11.95 -21.75
N ASN A 269 -12.28 12.29 -22.37
CA ASN A 269 -12.27 13.19 -23.53
C ASN A 269 -11.85 12.55 -24.84
N LEU A 270 -11.05 11.48 -24.78
CA LEU A 270 -10.36 10.93 -25.95
C LEU A 270 -10.86 9.53 -26.32
N GLY A 271 -11.93 9.06 -25.67
CA GLY A 271 -12.50 7.72 -25.87
C GLY A 271 -12.97 7.46 -27.31
N SER A 272 -13.41 8.50 -28.02
CA SER A 272 -13.86 8.38 -29.42
C SER A 272 -12.73 8.09 -30.41
N LEU A 273 -11.47 8.35 -30.03
CA LEU A 273 -10.29 8.13 -30.89
C LEU A 273 -9.75 6.70 -30.81
N ILE A 274 -10.39 5.84 -30.01
CA ILE A 274 -9.86 4.55 -29.58
C ILE A 274 -10.78 3.41 -30.04
N ASP A 275 -10.20 2.33 -30.57
CA ASP A 275 -10.92 1.08 -30.83
C ASP A 275 -11.62 0.55 -29.57
N THR A 276 -12.85 0.05 -29.70
CA THR A 276 -13.68 -0.43 -28.59
C THR A 276 -12.95 -1.40 -27.64
N TYR A 277 -12.14 -2.32 -28.17
CA TYR A 277 -11.39 -3.28 -27.34
C TYR A 277 -10.34 -2.58 -26.45
N TYR A 278 -9.61 -1.62 -27.02
CA TYR A 278 -8.59 -0.89 -26.27
C TYR A 278 -9.21 0.09 -25.28
N TYR A 279 -10.39 0.64 -25.61
CA TYR A 279 -11.18 1.43 -24.68
C TYR A 279 -11.57 0.62 -23.43
N ILE A 280 -11.98 -0.64 -23.58
CA ILE A 280 -12.23 -1.56 -22.45
C ILE A 280 -10.96 -1.78 -21.63
N CYS A 281 -9.80 -1.94 -22.28
CA CYS A 281 -8.50 -2.07 -21.59
C CYS A 281 -8.18 -0.81 -20.78
N MET A 282 -8.44 0.39 -21.31
CA MET A 282 -8.21 1.66 -20.62
C MET A 282 -9.11 1.84 -19.39
N ILE A 283 -10.39 1.46 -19.48
CA ILE A 283 -11.29 1.41 -18.31
C ILE A 283 -10.71 0.45 -17.25
N GLY A 284 -10.25 -0.72 -17.69
CA GLY A 284 -9.58 -1.69 -16.83
C GLY A 284 -8.33 -1.13 -16.13
N LEU A 285 -7.48 -0.41 -16.87
CA LEU A 285 -6.29 0.26 -16.32
C LEU A 285 -6.65 1.37 -15.34
N MET A 286 -7.72 2.13 -15.59
CA MET A 286 -8.24 3.12 -14.65
C MET A 286 -8.67 2.45 -13.34
N ILE A 287 -9.43 1.35 -13.42
CA ILE A 287 -9.81 0.55 -12.25
C ILE A 287 -8.55 0.03 -11.53
N CYS A 288 -7.54 -0.43 -12.26
CA CYS A 288 -6.27 -0.86 -11.67
C CYS A 288 -5.55 0.28 -10.94
N CYS A 289 -5.49 1.48 -11.51
CA CYS A 289 -4.87 2.64 -10.85
C CYS A 289 -5.61 3.01 -9.55
N ILE A 290 -6.95 2.93 -9.53
CA ILE A 290 -7.76 3.10 -8.31
C ILE A 290 -7.43 2.00 -7.29
N ILE A 291 -7.34 0.75 -7.73
CA ILE A 291 -7.03 -0.41 -6.87
C ILE A 291 -5.62 -0.30 -6.28
N ILE A 292 -4.62 0.12 -7.06
CA ILE A 292 -3.23 0.29 -6.62
C ILE A 292 -3.16 1.44 -5.61
N SER A 293 -3.63 2.64 -6.00
CA SER A 293 -3.64 3.84 -5.14
C SER A 293 -4.38 3.59 -3.82
N SER A 294 -5.54 2.95 -3.86
CA SER A 294 -6.32 2.60 -2.66
C SER A 294 -5.54 1.66 -1.74
N ASN A 295 -4.78 0.72 -2.28
CA ASN A 295 -4.05 -0.26 -1.49
C ASN A 295 -2.77 0.27 -0.87
N LEU A 296 -2.17 1.28 -1.50
CA LEU A 296 -1.04 2.00 -0.93
C LEU A 296 -1.50 2.89 0.22
N MET A 297 -2.64 3.57 0.09
CA MET A 297 -3.03 4.62 1.01
C MET A 297 -4.01 4.19 2.13
N TYR A 298 -5.06 3.42 1.82
CA TYR A 298 -6.06 3.08 2.85
C TYR A 298 -5.52 2.19 3.99
N PRO A 299 -4.73 1.14 3.74
CA PRO A 299 -4.26 0.29 4.85
C PRO A 299 -3.42 1.05 5.88
N PRO A 300 -2.45 1.91 5.52
CA PRO A 300 -1.79 2.77 6.49
C PRO A 300 -2.72 3.77 7.19
N ALA A 301 -3.74 4.29 6.49
CA ALA A 301 -4.72 5.19 7.10
C ALA A 301 -5.58 4.48 8.16
N LEU A 302 -5.95 3.22 7.94
CA LEU A 302 -6.68 2.41 8.92
C LEU A 302 -5.88 2.20 10.20
N VAL A 303 -4.56 2.00 10.08
CA VAL A 303 -3.67 1.91 11.26
C VAL A 303 -3.73 3.21 12.07
N GLN A 304 -3.64 4.37 11.40
CA GLN A 304 -3.72 5.67 12.08
C GLN A 304 -5.09 5.92 12.73
N GLU A 305 -6.18 5.55 12.06
CA GLU A 305 -7.53 5.65 12.65
C GLU A 305 -7.66 4.78 13.89
N ALA A 306 -7.17 3.53 13.85
CA ALA A 306 -7.21 2.63 14.99
C ALA A 306 -6.34 3.11 16.17
N MET A 307 -5.20 3.75 15.88
CA MET A 307 -4.32 4.38 16.89
C MET A 307 -4.96 5.60 17.56
N LEU A 308 -5.62 6.45 16.77
CA LEU A 308 -6.34 7.62 17.28
C LEU A 308 -7.55 7.20 18.11
N HIS A 309 -8.25 6.14 17.71
CA HIS A 309 -9.41 5.63 18.44
C HIS A 309 -9.06 5.21 19.88
N THR A 310 -7.84 4.76 20.14
CA THR A 310 -7.35 4.50 21.51
C THR A 310 -7.49 5.73 22.43
N SER A 311 -7.24 6.94 21.92
CA SER A 311 -7.41 8.16 22.72
C SER A 311 -8.87 8.42 23.06
N THR A 312 -9.79 8.15 22.12
CA THR A 312 -11.24 8.27 22.33
C THR A 312 -11.72 7.31 23.41
N VAL A 313 -11.34 6.03 23.33
CA VAL A 313 -11.69 5.02 24.33
C VAL A 313 -11.24 5.43 25.74
N LEU A 314 -10.02 5.98 25.87
CA LEU A 314 -9.51 6.46 27.15
C LEU A 314 -10.23 7.74 27.64
N MET A 315 -10.53 8.69 26.75
CA MET A 315 -11.23 9.92 27.10
C MET A 315 -12.68 9.68 27.53
N ASP A 316 -13.32 8.64 26.99
CA ASP A 316 -14.70 8.27 27.31
C ASP A 316 -14.83 7.48 28.63
N ASP A 317 -13.72 6.97 29.19
CA ASP A 317 -13.72 6.25 30.47
C ASP A 317 -14.09 7.19 31.62
N GLN A 318 -15.17 6.92 32.36
CA GLN A 318 -15.70 7.80 33.42
C GLN A 318 -14.87 7.87 34.71
N TYR A 319 -13.91 6.97 34.92
CA TYR A 319 -13.23 6.79 36.20
C TYR A 319 -11.76 7.19 36.15
N VAL A 320 -11.05 6.80 35.09
CA VAL A 320 -9.61 6.93 34.98
C VAL A 320 -9.16 8.40 34.92
N HIS A 321 -9.87 9.25 34.17
CA HIS A 321 -9.53 10.68 34.06
C HIS A 321 -9.86 11.50 35.31
N HIS A 322 -10.68 10.94 36.22
CA HIS A 322 -11.01 11.51 37.53
C HIS A 322 -10.27 10.84 38.69
N SER A 323 -9.36 9.90 38.41
CA SER A 323 -8.64 9.18 39.44
C SER A 323 -7.76 10.12 40.26
N LYS A 324 -7.83 10.00 41.59
CA LYS A 324 -6.95 10.71 42.53
C LYS A 324 -5.59 10.02 42.69
N ASP A 325 -5.45 8.79 42.17
CA ASP A 325 -4.19 8.06 42.21
C ASP A 325 -3.24 8.66 41.16
N PRO A 326 -2.07 9.20 41.57
CA PRO A 326 -1.12 9.80 40.65
C PRO A 326 -0.56 8.80 39.63
N GLN A 327 -0.47 7.51 39.97
CA GLN A 327 0.06 6.50 39.06
C GLN A 327 -0.92 6.26 37.90
N ILE A 328 -2.21 6.06 38.23
CA ILE A 328 -3.27 5.86 37.23
C ILE A 328 -3.39 7.10 36.33
N TYR A 329 -3.43 8.30 36.92
CA TYR A 329 -3.55 9.53 36.16
C TYR A 329 -2.35 9.77 35.23
N THR A 330 -1.13 9.46 35.68
CA THR A 330 0.09 9.59 34.86
C THR A 330 0.09 8.60 33.70
N THR A 331 -0.30 7.35 33.93
CA THR A 331 -0.40 6.32 32.89
C THR A 331 -1.47 6.71 31.85
N TYR A 332 -2.65 7.13 32.31
CA TYR A 332 -3.70 7.65 31.45
C TYR A 332 -3.22 8.78 30.55
N ARG A 333 -2.64 9.83 31.15
CA ARG A 333 -2.16 10.98 30.40
C ARG A 333 -1.08 10.59 29.40
N SER A 334 -0.15 9.71 29.79
CA SER A 334 0.89 9.21 28.90
C SER A 334 0.33 8.43 27.71
N MET A 335 -0.68 7.58 27.92
CA MET A 335 -1.31 6.81 26.85
C MET A 335 -2.09 7.70 25.88
N VAL A 336 -2.84 8.67 26.40
CA VAL A 336 -3.58 9.65 25.60
C VAL A 336 -2.61 10.53 24.81
N ASP A 337 -1.58 11.08 25.46
CA ASP A 337 -0.58 11.94 24.82
C ASP A 337 0.15 11.20 23.70
N ARG A 338 0.48 9.91 23.87
CA ARG A 338 1.08 9.08 22.80
C ARG A 338 0.12 8.88 21.65
N SER A 339 -1.15 8.54 21.91
CA SER A 339 -2.14 8.32 20.85
C SER A 339 -2.44 9.56 20.02
N ILE A 340 -2.50 10.74 20.65
CA ILE A 340 -2.78 12.00 19.96
C ILE A 340 -1.53 12.55 19.26
N ASN A 341 -0.39 12.53 19.94
CA ASN A 341 0.82 13.18 19.45
C ASN A 341 1.75 12.27 18.64
N ASN A 342 1.37 11.03 18.36
CA ASN A 342 2.20 10.18 17.52
C ASN A 342 2.20 10.68 16.07
N ARG A 343 3.28 11.37 15.70
CA ARG A 343 3.46 12.00 14.38
C ARG A 343 3.91 11.06 13.27
N THR A 344 4.03 9.76 13.53
CA THR A 344 4.49 8.80 12.52
C THR A 344 3.38 8.43 11.54
N VAL A 345 3.03 9.41 10.71
CA VAL A 345 2.16 9.24 9.56
C VAL A 345 3.03 9.03 8.33
N ASN A 346 2.56 8.20 7.39
CA ASN A 346 3.17 8.18 6.07
C ASN A 346 2.83 9.50 5.37
N LEU A 347 3.82 10.11 4.73
CA LEU A 347 3.65 11.36 3.98
C LEU A 347 3.87 11.10 2.49
N VAL A 348 2.95 11.58 1.65
CA VAL A 348 3.09 11.53 0.18
C VAL A 348 3.77 12.82 -0.27
N VAL A 349 4.95 12.71 -0.89
CA VAL A 349 5.82 13.82 -1.34
C VAL A 349 6.13 14.83 -0.21
N GLN A 350 5.98 14.44 1.06
CA GLN A 350 6.02 15.35 2.21
C GLN A 350 4.93 16.45 2.22
N ILE A 351 3.94 16.39 1.33
CA ILE A 351 2.90 17.40 1.18
C ILE A 351 1.68 17.07 2.04
N PHE A 352 1.20 15.82 2.00
CA PHE A 352 0.03 15.41 2.76
C PHE A 352 0.24 14.10 3.51
N SER A 353 -0.38 13.99 4.69
CA SER A 353 -0.39 12.77 5.48
C SER A 353 -1.44 11.79 4.99
N VAL A 354 -1.08 10.50 4.99
CA VAL A 354 -1.96 9.41 4.59
C VAL A 354 -2.98 9.12 5.70
N ASN A 355 -4.04 9.92 5.73
CA ASN A 355 -5.22 9.75 6.58
C ASN A 355 -6.44 9.66 5.67
N ARG A 356 -7.52 8.98 6.10
CA ARG A 356 -8.72 8.78 5.26
C ARG A 356 -9.29 10.07 4.66
N LYS A 357 -9.45 11.12 5.48
CA LYS A 357 -9.90 12.45 5.01
C LYS A 357 -9.00 13.04 3.91
N ASN A 358 -7.68 12.86 4.03
CA ASN A 358 -6.73 13.38 3.05
C ASN A 358 -6.71 12.53 1.77
N ILE A 359 -6.94 11.22 1.88
CA ILE A 359 -7.09 10.33 0.72
C ILE A 359 -8.31 10.73 -0.10
N GLU A 360 -9.46 10.95 0.55
CA GLU A 360 -10.69 11.42 -0.09
C GLU A 360 -10.48 12.79 -0.78
N ARG A 361 -9.79 13.72 -0.10
CA ARG A 361 -9.37 15.00 -0.69
C ARG A 361 -8.43 14.83 -1.89
N ALA A 362 -7.49 13.89 -1.84
CA ALA A 362 -6.57 13.64 -2.95
C ALA A 362 -7.33 13.15 -4.20
N TYR A 363 -8.28 12.23 -4.05
CA TYR A 363 -9.14 11.81 -5.18
C TYR A 363 -9.97 12.99 -5.73
N PHE A 364 -10.52 13.84 -4.86
CA PHE A 364 -11.22 15.05 -5.29
C PHE A 364 -10.30 16.00 -6.09
N VAL A 365 -9.06 16.21 -5.64
CA VAL A 365 -8.07 17.02 -6.37
C VAL A 365 -7.75 16.41 -7.73
N ILE A 366 -7.59 15.09 -7.82
CA ILE A 366 -7.35 14.41 -9.12
C ILE A 366 -8.52 14.63 -10.08
N THR A 367 -9.77 14.52 -9.62
CA THR A 367 -10.94 14.82 -10.46
C THR A 367 -10.91 16.27 -10.98
N ASN A 368 -10.54 17.24 -10.13
CA ASN A 368 -10.40 18.63 -10.56
C ASN A 368 -9.25 18.84 -11.55
N ILE A 369 -8.12 18.16 -11.37
CA ILE A 369 -7.00 18.20 -12.33
C ILE A 369 -7.46 17.68 -13.69
N VAL A 370 -8.22 16.57 -13.73
CA VAL A 370 -8.76 16.03 -14.99
C VAL A 370 -9.70 17.03 -15.65
N LEU A 371 -10.61 17.67 -14.89
CA LEU A 371 -11.49 18.71 -15.43
C LEU A 371 -10.70 19.89 -16.00
N LEU A 372 -9.65 20.35 -15.30
CA LEU A 372 -8.76 21.40 -15.81
C LEU A 372 -8.08 20.96 -17.12
N MET A 373 -7.55 19.74 -17.18
CA MET A 373 -6.96 19.19 -18.40
C MET A 373 -7.97 19.17 -19.55
N THR A 374 -9.23 18.80 -19.30
CA THR A 374 -10.33 18.87 -20.28
C THR A 374 -10.56 20.29 -20.79
N VAL A 375 -10.61 21.27 -19.89
CA VAL A 375 -10.82 22.68 -20.26
C VAL A 375 -9.65 23.19 -21.11
N PHE A 376 -8.41 22.94 -20.70
CA PHE A 376 -7.22 23.32 -21.48
C PHE A 376 -7.17 22.64 -22.84
N TYR A 377 -7.53 21.35 -22.92
CA TYR A 377 -7.63 20.64 -24.20
C TYR A 377 -8.62 21.31 -25.15
N ASN A 378 -9.83 21.62 -24.67
CA ASN A 378 -10.85 22.29 -25.49
C ASN A 378 -10.46 23.71 -25.92
N ILE A 379 -9.64 24.41 -25.12
CA ILE A 379 -9.09 25.73 -25.48
C ILE A 379 -8.03 25.56 -26.58
N LEU A 380 -7.11 24.62 -26.41
CA LEU A 380 -6.03 24.36 -27.37
C LEU A 380 -6.55 23.87 -28.72
N ASP A 381 -7.56 23.00 -28.73
CA ASP A 381 -8.18 22.48 -29.96
C ASP A 381 -8.91 23.58 -30.78
N ARG A 382 -9.35 24.65 -30.10
CA ARG A 382 -10.02 25.80 -30.73
C ARG A 382 -9.07 26.90 -31.19
N LEU A 383 -7.80 26.87 -30.76
CA LEU A 383 -6.84 27.84 -31.24
C LEU A 383 -6.49 27.49 -32.70
N PRO A 384 -6.63 28.42 -33.65
CA PRO A 384 -6.14 28.18 -35.00
C PRO A 384 -4.65 27.91 -34.91
N VAL A 385 -4.21 26.74 -35.39
CA VAL A 385 -2.79 26.44 -35.55
C VAL A 385 -2.26 27.42 -36.59
N VAL A 386 -1.72 28.55 -36.13
CA VAL A 386 -0.92 29.45 -36.97
C VAL A 386 0.42 28.74 -37.14
N ASN A 387 0.53 27.98 -38.24
CA ASN A 387 1.81 27.53 -38.76
C ASN A 387 2.52 28.68 -39.47
#